data_AF-A0A962BQM4-F1
#
_entry.id   AF-A0A962BQM4-F1
#
_cell.length_a   1.000
_cell.length_b   1.000
_cell.length_c   1.000
_cell.angle_alpha   90.00
_cell.angle_beta   90.00
_cell.angle_gamma   90.00
#
_symmetry.space_group_name_H-M   'P 1'
#
loop_
_entity.id
_entity.type
_entity.pdbx_description
1 polymer ?
#
loop_
_entity_poly.entity_id
_entity_poly.type
_entity_poly.pdbx_seq_one_letter_code
_entity_poly.pdbx_strand_id
1 'polypeptide(L)' 'MRKAYPGLEKVYWDENIVWSPGYFVSSIGIDEFIIRRYVEHQGREESEQLSMKL' A
#
# COMPACT_ATOMS: atom_id res chain seq x y z
N MET A 1 -13.81 -0.64 7.89
CA MET A 1 -12.98 0.57 7.87
C MET A 1 -13.80 1.84 7.62
N ARG A 2 -14.34 2.11 6.43
CA ARG A 2 -15.08 3.37 6.17
C ARG A 2 -16.27 3.64 7.11
N LYS A 3 -17.09 2.63 7.42
CA LYS A 3 -18.18 2.76 8.41
C LYS A 3 -17.71 3.18 9.81
N ALA A 4 -16.50 2.76 10.20
CA ALA A 4 -15.92 3.10 11.49
C ALA A 4 -15.15 4.44 11.46
N TYR A 5 -14.69 4.86 10.27
CA TYR A 5 -13.90 6.08 10.07
C TYR A 5 -14.46 6.88 8.89
N PRO A 6 -15.58 7.61 9.09
CA PRO A 6 -16.24 8.37 8.01
C PRO A 6 -15.32 9.43 7.36
N GLY A 7 -14.33 9.93 8.10
CA GLY A 7 -13.36 10.91 7.58
C GLY A 7 -12.51 10.40 6.43
N LEU A 8 -12.37 9.09 6.25
CA LEU A 8 -11.58 8.49 5.16
C LEU A 8 -12.21 8.72 3.78
N GLU A 9 -13.52 8.98 3.70
CA GLU A 9 -14.20 9.28 2.42
C GLU A 9 -13.69 10.57 1.78
N LYS A 10 -13.26 11.53 2.59
CA LYS A 10 -12.69 12.80 2.09
C LYS A 10 -11.26 12.68 1.59
N VAL A 11 -10.54 11.64 2.00
CA VAL A 11 -9.12 11.43 1.66
C VAL A 11 -8.97 10.40 0.55
N TYR A 12 -9.85 9.41 0.50
CA TYR A 12 -9.90 8.35 -0.51
C TYR A 12 -11.23 8.41 -1.26
N TRP A 13 -11.40 9.48 -2.06
CA TRP A 13 -12.66 9.80 -2.74
C TRP A 13 -12.83 9.12 -4.10
N ASP A 14 -11.74 8.86 -4.82
CA ASP A 14 -11.77 8.39 -6.22
C ASP A 14 -11.82 6.88 -6.35
N GLU A 15 -10.96 6.17 -5.61
CA GLU A 15 -10.94 4.72 -5.59
C GLU A 15 -11.33 4.25 -4.19
N ASN A 16 -12.25 3.28 -4.11
CA ASN A 16 -12.64 2.66 -2.84
C ASN A 16 -11.53 1.75 -2.26
N ILE A 17 -10.27 2.14 -2.45
CA ILE A 17 -9.06 1.37 -2.20
C ILE A 17 -8.22 2.16 -1.20
N VAL A 18 -7.92 1.51 -0.08
CA VAL A 18 -7.10 2.08 1.02
C VAL A 18 -5.71 1.42 1.06
N TRP A 19 -5.59 0.25 0.47
CA TRP A 19 -4.40 -0.58 0.54
C TRP A 19 -3.89 -0.88 -0.86
N SER A 20 -2.57 -0.90 -1.01
CA SER A 20 -1.91 -1.48 -2.16
C SER A 20 -2.36 -2.93 -2.39
N PRO A 21 -2.43 -3.39 -3.65
CA PRO A 21 -2.74 -4.79 -3.97
C PRO A 21 -1.61 -5.75 -3.55
N GLY A 22 -0.37 -5.26 -3.47
CA GLY A 22 0.77 -6.02 -2.98
C GLY A 22 0.73 -6.22 -1.46
N TYR A 23 1.11 -7.41 -1.00
CA TYR A 23 1.30 -7.70 0.42
C TYR A 23 2.52 -8.61 0.66
N PHE A 24 3.09 -8.47 1.85
CA PHE A 24 4.18 -9.31 2.34
C PHE A 24 3.74 -10.03 3.63
N VAL A 25 3.99 -11.34 3.72
CA VAL A 25 3.60 -12.17 4.87
C VAL A 25 4.79 -13.00 5.36
N SER A 26 4.96 -13.08 6.68
CA SER A 26 6.00 -13.90 7.33
C SER A 26 5.47 -14.46 8.66
N SER A 27 5.92 -15.66 9.04
CA SER A 27 5.37 -16.42 10.17
C SER A 27 6.05 -16.15 11.51
N ILE A 28 7.27 -15.59 11.56
CA ILE A 28 8.04 -15.02 12.70
C ILE A 28 9.52 -14.96 12.28
N GLY A 29 10.30 -14.00 12.81
CA GLY A 29 11.76 -14.00 12.66
C GLY A 29 12.29 -13.23 11.45
N ILE A 30 11.48 -12.33 10.89
CA ILE A 30 11.94 -11.47 9.81
C ILE A 30 12.58 -10.19 10.34
N ASP A 31 13.60 -9.72 9.62
CA ASP A 31 14.38 -8.55 9.94
C ASP A 31 13.76 -7.26 9.38
N GLU A 32 13.89 -6.15 10.11
CA GLU A 32 13.43 -4.82 9.70
C GLU A 32 13.98 -4.42 8.33
N PHE A 33 15.23 -4.78 8.04
CA PHE A 33 15.86 -4.53 6.75
C PHE A 33 15.04 -5.12 5.60
N ILE A 34 14.51 -6.34 5.77
CA ILE A 34 13.73 -7.02 4.73
C ILE A 34 12.38 -6.34 4.55
N ILE A 35 11.71 -5.95 5.64
CA ILE A 35 10.44 -5.22 5.59
C ILE A 35 10.63 -3.87 4.87
N ARG A 36 11.68 -3.12 5.23
CA ARG A 36 11.98 -1.84 4.58
C ARG A 36 12.25 -2.02 3.09
N ARG A 37 13.03 -3.02 2.71
CA ARG A 37 13.29 -3.33 1.29
C ARG A 37 12.01 -3.67 0.52
N TYR A 38 11.09 -4.42 1.14
CA TYR A 38 9.79 -4.71 0.53
C TYR A 38 8.98 -3.42 0.29
N VAL A 39 8.85 -2.57 1.31
CA VAL A 39 8.09 -1.31 1.20
C VAL A 39 8.71 -0.38 0.16
N GLU A 40 10.04 -0.24 0.14
CA GLU A 40 10.75 0.59 -0.85
C GLU A 40 10.59 0.05 -2.27
N HIS A 41 10.64 -1.27 -2.45
CA HIS A 41 10.44 -1.90 -3.75
C HIS A 41 8.99 -1.70 -4.23
N GLN A 42 8.00 -1.96 -3.37
CA GLN A 42 6.60 -1.76 -3.70
C GLN A 42 6.32 -0.31 -4.12
N GLY A 43 6.85 0.67 -3.38
CA GLY A 43 6.69 2.08 -3.73
C GLY A 43 7.26 2.45 -5.10
N ARG A 44 8.37 1.83 -5.53
CA ARG A 44 8.94 2.04 -6.87
C ARG A 44 8.06 1.44 -7.96
N GLU A 45 7.69 0.17 -7.83
CA GLU A 45 6.86 -0.55 -8.80
C GLU A 45 5.51 0.15 -9.01
N GLU A 46 4.86 0.57 -7.92
CA GLU A 46 3.56 1.25 -7.98
C GLU A 46 3.68 2.63 -8.62
N SER A 47 4.78 3.36 -8.36
CA SER A 47 5.03 4.66 -9.01
C SER A 47 5.25 4.51 -10.51
N GLU A 48 6.02 3.50 -10.93
CA GLU A 48 6.25 3.19 -12.34
C GLU A 48 4.95 2.76 -13.04
N GLN A 49 4.17 1.88 -12.40
CA GLN A 49 2.85 1.48 -12.90
C GLN A 49 1.89 2.65 -13.02
N LEU A 50 1.88 3.58 -12.06
CA LEU A 50 1.06 4.79 -12.12
C LEU A 50 1.49 5.69 -13.27
N SER A 51 2.80 5.87 -13.46
CA SER A 51 3.34 6.68 -14.57
C SER A 51 3.01 6.12 -15.95
N MET A 52 2.91 4.79 -16.10
CA MET A 52 2.53 4.14 -17.35
C MET A 52 1.03 4.20 -17.66
N LYS A 53 0.20 4.47 -16.65
CA LYS A 53 -1.27 4.54 -16.78
C LYS A 53 -1.79 5.97 -17.03
N LEU A 54 -0.93 6.99 -16.91
CA LEU A 54 -1.21 8.41 -17.14
C LEU A 54 -0.77 8.85 -18.54
#